data_AF-Q9NJN2-F1
#
_entry.id   AF-Q9NJN2-F1
#
_cell.length_a   1.000
_cell.length_b   1.000
_cell.length_c   1.000
_cell.angle_alpha   90.00
_cell.angle_beta   90.00
_cell.angle_gamma   90.00
#
_symmetry.space_group_name_H-M   'P 1'
#
loop_
_entity.id
_entity.type
_entity.pdbx_description
1 polymer ?
#
loop_
_entity_poly.entity_id
_entity_poly.type
_entity_poly.pdbx_seq_one_letter_code
_entity_poly.pdbx_strand_id
1 'polypeptide(L)'
;SARTVITADPNLRIDQVGVPKTIALNLTYPEIVTPFNIDKMQDLVKRGNNQYPGAKYIIRDNGERIDLRFHPKPSDLHLQCGYKVERHIIDGDLVIFNRQPTLHKMSMMGHRVKVLPWSTFRMNLSVTSPYNADFDGDEMNLHVPQSMETRAEIENMHVTPRMIVTPQSNKPVMGIVQDTLTAVRKMTKRDVFLEKEEMMNMLMFLPTWDGKIPVPAIIKPRPLWTGKQLFSLIIPGNVNMVRTHSTHPDDEDSGPYKWVSPGDTKVLVDNGELIMGILCKKSLGASAGSLLHICWLELGHDIAGHFYHDIQSVVNAWLLYEGHSIGIGDTISDPDTYSDIQNTIRKAKEDVIQVIEKAHNDELEPTPGNTLRQTFENHVNRILNDARDKTGASAKNSLGEYNNLKAMVVAGSKGSNINISQVIACVGQQNVEGKRIPFGFRKRTLPHFIKDDYGPESRGFVENSYLAGLTPTEFYFHAMGGREGLIDTAVKTAETGYIQRRLIKAMESVMVNYDGTLRNSVAQLVQLRYGEDGLAGEFVEFQSLPTIKLSDAAFRRKFKFETTNERQLRRVFQEDIVRDLMGSGEIIGELEREWETLSRDRQELRQIFPTGESRVVLPCNLER
;
A
#
# COMPACT_ATOMS: atom_id res chain seq x y z
N SER A 1 22.17 1.33 -21.60
CA SER A 1 21.46 1.66 -20.35
C SER A 1 22.02 2.96 -19.79
N ALA A 2 21.33 3.55 -18.81
CA ALA A 2 21.82 4.72 -18.07
C ALA A 2 21.48 4.58 -16.58
N ARG A 3 22.19 5.34 -15.74
CA ARG A 3 21.98 5.41 -14.29
C ARG A 3 22.13 6.86 -13.84
N THR A 4 21.24 7.32 -12.99
CA THR A 4 21.34 8.62 -12.31
C THR A 4 20.47 8.61 -11.06
N VAL A 5 20.59 9.65 -10.25
CA VAL A 5 19.79 9.90 -9.06
C VAL A 5 18.32 10.05 -9.43
N ILE A 6 17.42 9.57 -8.57
CA ILE A 6 15.97 9.72 -8.72
C ILE A 6 15.41 10.93 -7.96
N THR A 7 14.31 11.48 -8.44
CA THR A 7 13.58 12.59 -7.80
C THR A 7 12.07 12.38 -7.97
N ALA A 8 11.29 12.82 -6.98
CA ALA A 8 9.83 12.79 -7.06
C ALA A 8 9.30 13.75 -8.13
N ASP A 9 8.26 13.34 -8.86
CA ASP A 9 7.46 14.26 -9.67
C ASP A 9 5.97 13.85 -9.65
N PRO A 10 5.11 14.58 -8.93
CA PRO A 10 3.69 14.25 -8.81
C PRO A 10 2.92 14.50 -10.12
N ASN A 11 3.48 15.24 -11.08
CA ASN A 11 2.83 15.56 -12.35
C ASN A 11 3.07 14.51 -13.43
N LEU A 12 3.84 13.46 -13.12
CA LEU A 12 4.03 12.32 -14.01
C LEU A 12 2.98 11.25 -13.71
N ARG A 13 2.55 10.53 -14.74
CA ARG A 13 1.74 9.31 -14.56
C ARG A 13 2.58 8.20 -13.93
N ILE A 14 1.92 7.19 -13.35
CA ILE A 14 2.62 6.04 -12.75
C ILE A 14 3.42 5.23 -13.78
N ASP A 15 3.00 5.25 -15.04
CA ASP A 15 3.66 4.57 -16.14
C ASP A 15 4.70 5.46 -16.84
N GLN A 16 4.97 6.67 -16.34
CA GLN A 16 5.94 7.58 -16.92
C GLN A 16 7.21 7.72 -16.09
N VAL A 17 8.34 7.83 -16.78
CA VAL A 17 9.63 8.17 -16.19
C VAL A 17 10.22 9.41 -16.87
N GLY A 18 10.54 10.41 -16.06
CA GLY A 18 11.24 11.60 -16.50
C GLY A 18 12.70 11.26 -16.81
N VAL A 19 13.14 11.49 -18.05
CA VAL A 19 14.49 11.19 -18.51
C VAL A 19 15.22 12.49 -18.86
N PRO A 20 16.42 12.73 -18.30
CA PRO A 20 17.27 13.84 -18.69
C PRO A 20 17.56 13.90 -20.19
N LYS A 21 17.49 15.10 -20.76
CA LYS A 21 17.84 15.34 -22.17
C LYS A 21 19.25 14.83 -22.53
N THR A 22 20.20 14.92 -21.60
CA THR A 22 21.58 14.41 -21.77
C THR A 22 21.62 12.90 -21.94
N ILE A 23 20.79 12.16 -21.20
CA ILE A 23 20.65 10.71 -21.33
C ILE A 23 19.89 10.37 -22.61
N ALA A 24 18.83 11.12 -22.92
CA ALA A 24 18.02 10.90 -24.11
C ALA A 24 18.79 11.07 -25.43
N LEU A 25 19.70 12.04 -25.49
CA LEU A 25 20.60 12.27 -26.62
C LEU A 25 21.64 11.14 -26.83
N ASN A 26 21.97 10.39 -25.77
CA ASN A 26 23.01 9.35 -25.87
C ASN A 26 22.42 7.97 -26.15
N LEU A 27 21.28 7.65 -25.53
CA LEU A 27 20.58 6.38 -25.74
C LEU A 27 19.81 6.41 -27.06
N THR A 28 19.94 5.33 -27.84
CA THR A 28 19.32 5.20 -29.15
C THR A 28 18.37 4.02 -29.23
N TYR A 29 17.44 4.12 -30.18
CA TYR A 29 16.52 3.07 -30.59
C TYR A 29 16.64 2.84 -32.10
N PRO A 30 16.96 1.62 -32.56
CA PRO A 30 17.08 1.32 -33.99
C PRO A 30 15.69 1.12 -34.59
N GLU A 31 15.18 2.13 -35.30
CA GLU A 31 13.90 2.07 -35.99
C GLU A 31 14.10 1.71 -37.46
N ILE A 32 13.34 0.74 -37.97
CA ILE A 32 13.37 0.36 -39.39
C ILE A 32 12.62 1.43 -40.19
N VAL A 33 13.23 1.88 -41.29
CA VAL A 33 12.63 2.82 -42.23
C VAL A 33 11.57 2.07 -43.04
N THR A 34 10.36 2.57 -42.95
CA THR A 34 9.17 2.11 -43.64
C THR A 34 8.54 3.29 -44.39
N PRO A 35 7.62 3.04 -45.34
CA PRO A 35 6.89 4.13 -46.01
C PRO A 35 6.15 5.06 -45.03
N PHE A 36 5.80 4.58 -43.84
CA PHE A 36 5.03 5.35 -42.84
C PHE A 36 5.89 6.35 -42.04
N ASN A 37 7.19 6.05 -41.85
CA ASN A 37 8.06 6.86 -40.98
C ASN A 37 9.25 7.47 -41.73
N ILE A 38 9.39 7.25 -43.05
CA ILE A 38 10.53 7.73 -43.83
C ILE A 38 10.75 9.24 -43.70
N ASP A 39 9.69 10.05 -43.79
CA ASP A 39 9.78 11.51 -43.67
C ASP A 39 10.26 11.93 -42.27
N LYS A 40 9.67 11.31 -41.23
CA LYS A 40 10.04 11.53 -39.83
C LYS A 40 11.50 11.15 -39.58
N MET A 41 11.95 9.99 -40.08
CA MET A 41 13.33 9.52 -39.93
C MET A 41 14.31 10.42 -40.69
N GLN A 42 13.93 10.87 -41.89
CA GLN A 42 14.75 11.78 -42.70
C GLN A 42 14.97 13.11 -41.97
N ASP A 43 13.95 13.63 -41.28
CA ASP A 43 14.07 14.84 -40.49
C ASP A 43 14.93 14.67 -39.24
N LEU A 44 14.84 13.52 -38.54
CA LEU A 44 15.74 13.20 -37.42
C LEU A 44 17.20 13.08 -37.87
N VAL A 45 17.43 12.48 -39.03
CA VAL A 45 18.75 12.36 -39.65
C VAL A 45 19.31 13.73 -40.05
N LYS A 46 18.49 14.62 -40.65
CA LYS A 46 18.89 16.00 -40.99
C LYS A 46 19.31 16.81 -39.75
N ARG A 47 18.63 16.62 -38.62
CA ARG A 47 18.97 17.26 -37.34
C ARG A 47 20.28 16.73 -36.74
N GLY A 48 20.63 15.49 -37.05
CA GLY A 48 21.87 14.84 -36.65
C GLY A 48 21.94 14.54 -35.15
N ASN A 49 23.16 14.34 -34.64
CA ASN A 49 23.37 13.87 -33.26
C ASN A 49 23.26 14.97 -32.19
N ASN A 50 23.52 16.24 -32.55
CA ASN A 50 23.63 17.32 -31.56
C ASN A 50 22.28 17.96 -31.20
N GLN A 51 21.28 17.85 -32.08
CA GLN A 51 19.94 18.40 -31.86
C GLN A 51 18.99 17.31 -31.39
N TYR A 52 18.23 17.59 -30.34
CA TYR A 52 17.14 16.74 -29.86
C TYR A 52 15.79 17.26 -30.39
N PRO A 53 14.89 16.40 -30.88
CA PRO A 53 15.10 14.99 -31.21
C PRO A 53 15.85 14.83 -32.55
N GLY A 54 16.83 13.93 -32.59
CA GLY A 54 17.67 13.65 -33.75
C GLY A 54 18.08 12.17 -33.85
N ALA A 55 19.16 11.88 -34.56
CA ALA A 55 19.68 10.53 -34.76
C ALA A 55 21.20 10.48 -34.72
N LYS A 56 21.74 9.30 -34.38
CA LYS A 56 23.18 9.09 -34.22
C LYS A 56 23.81 8.30 -35.36
N TYR A 57 23.10 7.27 -35.85
CA TYR A 57 23.60 6.42 -36.92
C TYR A 57 22.52 6.03 -37.92
N ILE A 58 22.94 5.75 -39.15
CA ILE A 58 22.15 5.08 -40.18
C ILE A 58 22.85 3.74 -40.47
N ILE A 59 22.08 2.65 -40.53
CA ILE A 59 22.56 1.33 -40.91
C ILE A 59 21.85 0.94 -42.21
N ARG A 60 22.62 0.72 -43.26
CA ARG A 60 22.14 0.29 -44.57
C ARG A 60 21.90 -1.22 -44.60
N ASP A 61 21.23 -1.71 -45.64
CA ASP A 61 20.93 -3.15 -45.82
C ASP A 61 22.19 -4.01 -45.95
N ASN A 62 23.28 -3.44 -46.47
CA ASN A 62 24.60 -4.10 -46.55
C ASN A 62 25.32 -4.18 -45.18
N GLY A 63 24.73 -3.67 -44.10
CA GLY A 63 25.31 -3.61 -42.77
C GLY A 63 26.27 -2.44 -42.54
N GLU A 64 26.48 -1.57 -43.53
CA GLU A 64 27.31 -0.38 -43.40
C GLU A 64 26.66 0.62 -42.43
N ARG A 65 27.43 1.05 -41.42
CA ARG A 65 27.00 2.01 -40.40
C ARG A 65 27.61 3.38 -40.66
N ILE A 66 26.76 4.36 -40.90
CA ILE A 66 27.12 5.77 -41.12
C ILE A 66 26.95 6.52 -39.81
N ASP A 67 28.01 7.20 -39.36
CA ASP A 67 27.99 8.04 -38.16
C ASP A 67 27.63 9.50 -38.52
N LEU A 68 26.53 9.99 -37.94
CA LEU A 68 26.01 11.33 -38.21
C LEU A 68 26.81 12.44 -37.50
N ARG A 69 27.76 12.09 -36.62
CA ARG A 69 28.60 13.06 -35.89
C ARG A 69 29.70 13.68 -36.75
N PHE A 70 30.23 12.94 -37.72
CA PHE A 70 31.42 13.33 -38.48
C PHE A 70 31.12 13.96 -39.85
N HIS A 71 30.01 14.71 -39.96
CA HIS A 71 29.57 15.36 -41.19
C HIS A 71 29.46 14.40 -42.40
N PRO A 72 28.43 13.52 -42.42
CA PRO A 72 28.18 12.63 -43.56
C PRO A 72 27.93 13.42 -44.85
N LYS A 73 28.27 12.83 -46.00
CA LYS A 73 28.00 13.46 -47.30
C LYS A 73 26.49 13.61 -47.48
N PRO A 74 25.99 14.66 -48.15
CA PRO A 74 24.56 14.82 -48.43
C PRO A 74 23.92 13.62 -49.14
N SER A 75 24.70 12.89 -49.95
CA SER A 75 24.28 11.65 -50.61
C SER A 75 23.99 10.51 -49.64
N ASP A 76 24.72 10.43 -48.52
CA ASP A 76 24.62 9.35 -47.54
C ASP A 76 23.43 9.55 -46.58
N LEU A 77 22.84 10.75 -46.59
CA LEU A 77 21.67 11.09 -45.79
C LEU A 77 20.35 10.61 -46.41
N HIS A 78 20.34 10.23 -47.69
CA HIS A 78 19.12 9.75 -48.35
C HIS A 78 18.74 8.37 -47.82
N LEU A 79 17.60 8.28 -47.12
CA LEU A 79 17.10 7.02 -46.59
C LEU A 79 16.38 6.19 -47.65
N GLN A 80 16.45 4.87 -47.52
CA GLN A 80 15.64 3.92 -48.29
C GLN A 80 14.85 3.03 -47.32
N CYS A 81 13.71 2.52 -47.78
CA CYS A 81 12.95 1.54 -47.01
C CYS A 81 13.79 0.28 -46.79
N GLY A 82 13.83 -0.22 -45.55
CA GLY A 82 14.70 -1.34 -45.14
C GLY A 82 15.88 -0.90 -44.25
N TYR A 83 16.36 0.33 -44.41
CA TYR A 83 17.45 0.87 -43.59
C TYR A 83 17.02 0.98 -42.13
N LYS A 84 17.98 1.01 -41.20
CA LYS A 84 17.73 1.26 -39.79
C LYS A 84 18.31 2.60 -39.37
N VAL A 85 17.54 3.40 -38.66
CA VAL A 85 18.00 4.67 -38.09
C VAL A 85 18.06 4.51 -36.57
N GLU A 86 19.26 4.65 -36.01
CA GLU A 86 19.45 4.73 -34.56
C GLU A 86 19.13 6.15 -34.10
N ARG A 87 17.83 6.41 -33.89
CA ARG A 87 17.35 7.70 -33.39
C ARG A 87 17.54 7.81 -31.87
N HIS A 88 17.58 9.03 -31.36
CA HIS A 88 17.50 9.27 -29.91
C HIS A 88 16.18 8.74 -29.34
N ILE A 89 16.17 8.41 -28.05
CA ILE A 89 14.91 8.09 -27.36
C ILE A 89 14.03 9.34 -27.26
N ILE A 90 12.73 9.17 -27.49
CA ILE A 90 11.75 10.25 -27.51
C ILE A 90 10.62 10.00 -26.51
N ASP A 91 9.78 11.00 -26.31
CA ASP A 91 8.58 10.86 -25.48
C ASP A 91 7.70 9.70 -25.95
N GLY A 92 7.25 8.87 -25.01
CA GLY A 92 6.42 7.70 -25.26
C GLY A 92 7.17 6.41 -25.58
N ASP A 93 8.50 6.45 -25.76
CA ASP A 93 9.29 5.22 -25.88
C ASP A 93 9.22 4.40 -24.58
N LEU A 94 9.20 3.07 -24.70
CA LEU A 94 9.15 2.17 -23.55
C LEU A 94 10.55 1.81 -23.08
N VAL A 95 10.75 1.81 -21.76
CA VAL A 95 12.01 1.49 -21.10
C VAL A 95 11.76 0.64 -19.87
N ILE A 96 12.70 -0.24 -19.53
CA ILE A 96 12.68 -0.95 -18.25
C ILE A 96 13.44 -0.12 -17.22
N PHE A 97 12.84 0.08 -16.07
CA PHE A 97 13.39 0.83 -14.97
C PHE A 97 13.50 -0.05 -13.72
N ASN A 98 14.66 -0.02 -13.05
CA ASN A 98 14.89 -0.85 -11.87
C ASN A 98 15.75 -0.17 -10.81
N ARG A 99 15.50 -0.57 -9.56
CA ARG A 99 16.31 -0.23 -8.39
C ARG A 99 17.02 -1.48 -7.89
N GLN A 100 18.30 -1.36 -7.58
CA GLN A 100 19.08 -2.43 -6.96
C GLN A 100 18.98 -2.32 -5.43
N PRO A 101 18.85 -3.43 -4.69
CA PRO A 101 18.71 -4.81 -5.15
C PRO A 101 17.27 -5.14 -5.63
N THR A 102 17.15 -5.95 -6.69
CA THR A 102 15.85 -6.38 -7.23
C THR A 102 15.37 -7.66 -6.53
N LEU A 103 14.40 -7.53 -5.63
CA LEU A 103 13.93 -8.65 -4.79
C LEU A 103 12.61 -9.27 -5.30
N HIS A 104 11.87 -8.61 -6.17
CA HIS A 104 10.61 -9.11 -6.69
C HIS A 104 10.37 -8.59 -8.11
N LYS A 105 9.37 -9.14 -8.82
CA LYS A 105 9.11 -8.75 -10.22
C LYS A 105 8.85 -7.25 -10.38
N MET A 106 8.12 -6.64 -9.44
CA MET A 106 7.88 -5.17 -9.45
C MET A 106 9.11 -4.31 -9.15
N SER A 107 10.28 -4.88 -8.83
CA SER A 107 11.53 -4.11 -8.76
C SER A 107 12.10 -3.81 -10.15
N MET A 108 11.52 -4.37 -11.21
CA MET A 108 11.82 -4.08 -12.62
C MET A 108 10.50 -3.91 -13.39
N MET A 109 10.15 -2.69 -13.77
CA MET A 109 8.88 -2.40 -14.47
C MET A 109 9.11 -1.55 -15.72
N GLY A 110 8.21 -1.66 -16.68
CA GLY A 110 8.18 -0.90 -17.91
C GLY A 110 7.54 0.47 -17.72
N HIS A 111 8.23 1.52 -18.16
CA HIS A 111 7.77 2.91 -18.14
C HIS A 111 7.87 3.54 -19.52
N ARG A 112 7.05 4.56 -19.76
CA ARG A 112 7.08 5.45 -20.91
C ARG A 112 7.98 6.64 -20.61
N VAL A 113 8.91 6.91 -21.51
CA VAL A 113 9.85 8.03 -21.40
C VAL A 113 9.09 9.35 -21.53
N LYS A 114 9.45 10.31 -20.67
CA LYS A 114 9.13 11.73 -20.84
C LYS A 114 10.42 12.52 -20.66
N VAL A 115 10.90 13.17 -21.72
CA VAL A 115 12.18 13.87 -21.71
C VAL A 115 12.03 15.22 -21.02
N LEU A 116 12.87 15.44 -20.01
CA LEU A 116 12.86 16.64 -19.17
C LEU A 116 14.24 17.33 -19.19
N PRO A 117 14.31 18.65 -18.94
CA PRO A 117 15.54 19.43 -19.11
C PRO A 117 16.61 19.19 -18.03
N TRP A 118 16.22 18.65 -16.87
CA TRP A 118 17.11 18.44 -15.71
C TRP A 118 17.93 17.15 -15.81
N SER A 119 18.77 16.86 -14.80
CA SER A 119 19.76 15.77 -14.81
C SER A 119 19.39 14.53 -13.99
N THR A 120 18.23 14.50 -13.34
CA THR A 120 17.76 13.36 -12.53
C THR A 120 16.67 12.58 -13.23
N PHE A 121 16.55 11.28 -12.91
CA PHE A 121 15.36 10.52 -13.27
C PHE A 121 14.20 10.97 -12.40
N ARG A 122 13.01 11.10 -12.99
CA ARG A 122 11.81 11.47 -12.24
C ARG A 122 10.75 10.40 -12.30
N MET A 123 10.08 10.15 -11.19
CA MET A 123 9.03 9.13 -11.11
C MET A 123 7.90 9.57 -10.20
N ASN A 124 6.74 8.98 -10.43
CA ASN A 124 5.56 9.19 -9.61
C ASN A 124 5.75 8.60 -8.19
N LEU A 125 5.20 9.29 -7.18
CA LEU A 125 5.34 8.90 -5.77
C LEU A 125 4.71 7.54 -5.43
N SER A 126 3.62 7.14 -6.09
CA SER A 126 2.97 5.84 -5.84
C SER A 126 3.85 4.64 -6.27
N VAL A 127 4.81 4.87 -7.16
CA VAL A 127 5.73 3.83 -7.66
C VAL A 127 6.97 3.68 -6.75
N THR A 128 7.15 4.56 -5.75
CA THR A 128 8.25 4.43 -4.76
C THR A 128 8.15 3.15 -3.94
N SER A 129 6.91 2.73 -3.62
CA SER A 129 6.65 1.55 -2.78
C SER A 129 7.18 0.24 -3.39
N PRO A 130 6.86 -0.13 -4.65
CA PRO A 130 7.43 -1.33 -5.27
C PRO A 130 8.95 -1.26 -5.49
N TYR A 131 9.53 -0.08 -5.73
CA TYR A 131 10.99 0.02 -5.82
C TYR A 131 11.69 0.04 -4.46
N ASN A 132 10.92 0.18 -3.37
CA ASN A 132 11.42 0.49 -2.04
C ASN A 132 12.41 1.67 -2.07
N ALA A 133 12.05 2.68 -2.87
CA ALA A 133 12.90 3.83 -3.17
C ALA A 133 12.55 5.00 -2.26
N ASP A 134 13.58 5.72 -1.82
CA ASP A 134 13.49 7.05 -1.25
C ASP A 134 14.22 8.06 -2.14
N PHE A 135 14.15 9.35 -1.79
CA PHE A 135 14.72 10.43 -2.59
C PHE A 135 15.87 11.13 -1.85
N ASP A 136 16.61 10.40 -1.02
CA ASP A 136 17.71 10.90 -0.18
C ASP A 136 19.10 10.72 -0.82
N GLY A 137 19.16 10.28 -2.07
CA GLY A 137 20.40 10.01 -2.81
C GLY A 137 20.37 8.73 -3.65
N ASP A 138 19.26 7.99 -3.60
CA ASP A 138 19.03 6.79 -4.39
C ASP A 138 19.29 6.98 -5.90
N GLU A 139 19.86 5.94 -6.50
CA GLU A 139 20.09 5.85 -7.94
C GLU A 139 19.36 4.64 -8.53
N MET A 140 18.82 4.81 -9.73
CA MET A 140 18.14 3.75 -10.46
C MET A 140 18.69 3.60 -11.88
N ASN A 141 18.53 2.39 -12.42
CA ASN A 141 19.01 2.04 -13.75
C ASN A 141 17.86 2.02 -14.76
N LEU A 142 18.15 2.44 -15.98
CA LEU A 142 17.23 2.48 -17.11
C LEU A 142 17.80 1.69 -18.29
N HIS A 143 16.99 0.80 -18.84
CA HIS A 143 17.33 -0.07 -19.95
C HIS A 143 16.36 0.17 -21.12
N VAL A 144 16.90 0.47 -22.30
CA VAL A 144 16.11 0.73 -23.51
C VAL A 144 16.05 -0.55 -24.34
N PRO A 145 14.86 -1.14 -24.60
CA PRO A 145 14.72 -2.29 -25.49
C PRO A 145 15.15 -1.91 -26.90
N GLN A 146 15.86 -2.81 -27.59
CA GLN A 146 16.43 -2.51 -28.91
C GLN A 146 15.63 -3.14 -30.06
N SER A 147 14.82 -4.16 -29.80
CA SER A 147 13.95 -4.80 -30.80
C SER A 147 12.49 -4.35 -30.63
N MET A 148 11.72 -4.42 -31.72
CA MET A 148 10.27 -4.20 -31.66
C MET A 148 9.56 -5.30 -30.87
N GLU A 149 10.06 -6.54 -30.94
CA GLU A 149 9.52 -7.69 -30.21
C GLU A 149 9.64 -7.52 -28.69
N THR A 150 10.84 -7.18 -28.20
CA THR A 150 11.05 -6.91 -26.76
C THR A 150 10.30 -5.65 -26.30
N ARG A 151 10.12 -4.66 -27.18
CA ARG A 151 9.25 -3.50 -26.89
C ARG A 151 7.81 -3.95 -26.66
N ALA A 152 7.27 -4.81 -27.52
CA ALA A 152 5.92 -5.37 -27.38
C ALA A 152 5.79 -6.27 -26.14
N GLU A 153 6.83 -7.02 -25.80
CA GLU A 153 6.90 -7.82 -24.58
C GLU A 153 6.76 -6.95 -23.32
N ILE A 154 7.48 -5.85 -23.26
CA ILE A 154 7.41 -4.91 -22.13
C ILE A 154 6.02 -4.27 -22.04
N GLU A 155 5.47 -3.82 -23.18
CA GLU A 155 4.16 -3.18 -23.23
C GLU A 155 3.04 -4.08 -22.71
N ASN A 156 3.06 -5.35 -23.10
CA ASN A 156 1.97 -6.28 -22.79
C ASN A 156 2.15 -7.01 -21.46
N MET A 157 3.38 -7.22 -20.99
CA MET A 157 3.63 -7.99 -19.77
C MET A 157 4.11 -7.15 -18.59
N HIS A 158 4.99 -6.16 -18.81
CA HIS A 158 5.78 -5.55 -17.73
C HIS A 158 5.46 -4.08 -17.45
N VAL A 159 4.54 -3.45 -18.18
CA VAL A 159 4.18 -2.04 -17.97
C VAL A 159 3.62 -1.82 -16.57
N THR A 160 4.03 -0.71 -15.93
CA THR A 160 3.72 -0.41 -14.51
C THR A 160 2.24 -0.60 -14.13
N PRO A 161 1.24 -0.16 -14.92
CA PRO A 161 -0.17 -0.37 -14.57
C PRO A 161 -0.59 -1.85 -14.47
N ARG A 162 0.00 -2.75 -15.26
CA ARG A 162 -0.25 -4.20 -15.14
C ARG A 162 0.33 -4.80 -13.87
N MET A 163 1.33 -4.14 -13.29
CA MET A 163 2.05 -4.57 -12.09
C MET A 163 1.50 -3.94 -10.79
N ILE A 164 0.33 -3.28 -10.85
CA ILE A 164 -0.33 -2.70 -9.67
C ILE A 164 -0.62 -3.79 -8.63
N VAL A 165 -1.20 -4.92 -9.03
CA VAL A 165 -1.57 -6.04 -8.14
C VAL A 165 -0.50 -7.12 -8.17
N THR A 166 -0.09 -7.61 -6.99
CA THR A 166 0.91 -8.69 -6.88
C THR A 166 0.26 -10.05 -6.65
N PRO A 167 0.73 -11.11 -7.32
CA PRO A 167 0.33 -12.48 -7.02
C PRO A 167 0.88 -12.98 -5.68
N GLN A 168 1.88 -12.31 -5.08
CA GLN A 168 2.46 -12.74 -3.80
C GLN A 168 1.44 -12.73 -2.67
N SER A 169 0.52 -11.77 -2.68
CA SER A 169 -0.42 -11.53 -1.59
C SER A 169 -1.75 -10.94 -2.06
N ASN A 170 -2.11 -11.22 -3.33
CA ASN A 170 -3.41 -10.91 -3.94
C ASN A 170 -3.96 -9.50 -3.60
N LYS A 171 -3.07 -8.50 -3.64
CA LYS A 171 -3.38 -7.12 -3.26
C LYS A 171 -2.52 -6.14 -4.06
N PRO A 172 -2.91 -4.86 -4.13
CA PRO A 172 -2.09 -3.83 -4.74
C PRO A 172 -0.75 -3.67 -4.00
N VAL A 173 0.34 -3.49 -4.73
CA VAL A 173 1.65 -3.09 -4.19
C VAL A 173 1.78 -1.56 -4.17
N MET A 174 1.09 -0.88 -5.08
CA MET A 174 1.06 0.57 -5.18
C MET A 174 -0.17 1.12 -4.46
N GLY A 175 -0.01 2.25 -3.79
CA GLY A 175 -1.10 2.98 -3.13
C GLY A 175 -0.86 4.48 -3.20
N ILE A 176 -1.84 5.26 -2.75
CA ILE A 176 -1.62 6.68 -2.47
C ILE A 176 -0.82 6.77 -1.17
N VAL A 177 0.28 7.53 -1.20
CA VAL A 177 1.27 7.60 -0.11
C VAL A 177 1.59 9.05 0.25
N GLN A 178 2.25 9.26 1.39
CA GLN A 178 2.79 10.54 1.84
C GLN A 178 1.73 11.67 1.81
N ASP A 179 2.08 12.81 1.21
CA ASP A 179 1.31 14.05 1.24
C ASP A 179 -0.08 13.89 0.66
N THR A 180 -0.19 13.25 -0.50
CA THR A 180 -1.49 12.98 -1.15
C THR A 180 -2.41 12.18 -0.23
N LEU A 181 -1.88 11.20 0.52
CA LEU A 181 -2.71 10.41 1.44
C LEU A 181 -3.19 11.23 2.64
N THR A 182 -2.33 12.07 3.22
CA THR A 182 -2.71 12.99 4.30
C THR A 182 -3.77 13.99 3.82
N ALA A 183 -3.55 14.54 2.63
CA ALA A 183 -4.42 15.53 2.00
C ALA A 183 -5.79 14.95 1.64
N VAL A 184 -5.86 13.74 1.08
CA VAL A 184 -7.15 13.06 0.83
C VAL A 184 -7.96 12.94 2.12
N ARG A 185 -7.31 12.54 3.23
CA ARG A 185 -7.99 12.40 4.52
C ARG A 185 -8.52 13.75 5.01
N LYS A 186 -7.79 14.85 4.82
CA LYS A 186 -8.26 16.20 5.16
C LYS A 186 -9.42 16.62 4.22
N MET A 187 -9.24 16.46 2.91
CA MET A 187 -10.20 16.87 1.87
C MET A 187 -11.55 16.14 2.00
N THR A 188 -11.53 14.86 2.34
CA THR A 188 -12.74 14.03 2.43
C THR A 188 -13.44 14.10 3.79
N LYS A 189 -13.06 14.99 4.69
CA LYS A 189 -13.85 15.23 5.92
C LYS A 189 -15.22 15.87 5.61
N ARG A 190 -16.15 15.78 6.55
CA ARG A 190 -17.52 16.32 6.42
C ARG A 190 -17.57 17.86 6.46
N ASP A 191 -16.61 18.49 7.14
CA ASP A 191 -16.51 19.92 7.37
C ASP A 191 -15.78 20.69 6.25
N VAL A 192 -15.36 20.02 5.18
CA VAL A 192 -14.65 20.65 4.05
C VAL A 192 -15.63 21.08 2.97
N PHE A 193 -15.65 22.38 2.71
CA PHE A 193 -16.44 23.02 1.66
C PHE A 193 -15.53 23.79 0.71
N LEU A 194 -15.87 23.76 -0.57
CA LEU A 194 -15.17 24.45 -1.64
C LEU A 194 -16.08 25.52 -2.24
N GLU A 195 -15.51 26.70 -2.48
CA GLU A 195 -16.18 27.75 -3.22
C GLU A 195 -16.14 27.47 -4.73
N LYS A 196 -16.98 28.21 -5.49
CA LYS A 196 -17.11 28.00 -6.94
C LYS A 196 -15.78 28.17 -7.67
N GLU A 197 -14.97 29.15 -7.28
CA GLU A 197 -13.68 29.46 -7.91
C GLU A 197 -12.65 28.35 -7.64
N GLU A 198 -12.58 27.88 -6.39
CA GLU A 198 -11.72 26.76 -5.99
C GLU A 198 -12.13 25.48 -6.73
N MET A 199 -13.43 25.18 -6.79
CA MET A 199 -13.96 24.03 -7.52
C MET A 199 -13.58 24.08 -9.00
N MET A 200 -13.72 25.23 -9.66
CA MET A 200 -13.32 25.40 -11.06
C MET A 200 -11.83 25.17 -11.26
N ASN A 201 -10.98 25.70 -10.36
CA ASN A 201 -9.54 25.48 -10.42
C ASN A 201 -9.19 23.99 -10.26
N MET A 202 -9.83 23.29 -9.31
CA MET A 202 -9.59 21.85 -9.09
C MET A 202 -10.00 21.01 -10.30
N LEU A 203 -11.11 21.34 -10.95
CA LEU A 203 -11.59 20.65 -12.16
C LEU A 203 -10.60 20.78 -13.33
N MET A 204 -9.87 21.90 -13.43
CA MET A 204 -8.85 22.08 -14.48
C MET A 204 -7.66 21.13 -14.34
N PHE A 205 -7.42 20.57 -13.15
CA PHE A 205 -6.37 19.57 -12.92
C PHE A 205 -6.83 18.14 -13.21
N LEU A 206 -8.10 17.92 -13.52
CA LEU A 206 -8.69 16.60 -13.76
C LEU A 206 -8.74 16.33 -15.27
N PRO A 207 -7.84 15.49 -15.84
CA PRO A 207 -7.75 15.27 -17.28
C PRO A 207 -8.97 14.54 -17.86
N THR A 208 -9.63 13.73 -17.02
CA THR A 208 -10.79 12.89 -17.35
C THR A 208 -12.13 13.62 -17.20
N TRP A 209 -12.14 14.94 -16.97
CA TRP A 209 -13.35 15.71 -16.71
C TRP A 209 -14.21 15.85 -17.98
N ASP A 210 -15.52 15.63 -17.83
CA ASP A 210 -16.51 15.68 -18.91
C ASP A 210 -16.99 17.10 -19.27
N GLY A 211 -16.41 18.13 -18.62
CA GLY A 211 -16.77 19.53 -18.82
C GLY A 211 -18.02 19.98 -18.06
N LYS A 212 -18.64 19.10 -17.24
CA LYS A 212 -19.84 19.43 -16.47
C LYS A 212 -19.49 19.65 -15.00
N ILE A 213 -19.86 20.82 -14.49
CA ILE A 213 -19.73 21.11 -13.06
C ILE A 213 -20.94 20.49 -12.36
N PRO A 214 -20.75 19.65 -11.33
CA PRO A 214 -21.87 19.03 -10.62
C PRO A 214 -22.66 20.08 -9.83
N VAL A 215 -23.91 19.77 -9.50
CA VAL A 215 -24.77 20.64 -8.69
C VAL A 215 -24.20 20.72 -7.26
N PRO A 216 -23.98 21.91 -6.66
CA PRO A 216 -23.39 22.02 -5.34
C PRO A 216 -24.25 21.33 -4.26
N ALA A 217 -23.59 20.69 -3.30
CA ALA A 217 -24.27 20.06 -2.15
C ALA A 217 -25.09 21.07 -1.33
N ILE A 218 -24.65 22.33 -1.24
CA ILE A 218 -25.38 23.42 -0.60
C ILE A 218 -25.66 24.48 -1.66
N ILE A 219 -26.93 24.77 -1.93
CA ILE A 219 -27.35 25.78 -2.93
C ILE A 219 -27.54 27.16 -2.29
N LYS A 220 -28.07 27.21 -1.05
CA LYS A 220 -28.31 28.45 -0.29
C LYS A 220 -27.62 28.35 1.08
N PRO A 221 -27.08 29.45 1.65
CA PRO A 221 -27.13 30.84 1.17
C PRO A 221 -26.18 31.15 0.01
N ARG A 222 -25.11 30.36 -0.15
CA ARG A 222 -24.15 30.43 -1.27
C ARG A 222 -23.87 29.02 -1.79
N PRO A 223 -23.53 28.86 -3.09
CA PRO A 223 -23.23 27.56 -3.65
C PRO A 223 -21.90 27.02 -3.10
N LEU A 224 -21.95 25.90 -2.38
CA LEU A 224 -20.77 25.21 -1.84
C LEU A 224 -20.76 23.75 -2.25
N TRP A 225 -19.60 23.29 -2.70
CA TRP A 225 -19.31 21.88 -2.99
C TRP A 225 -18.59 21.25 -1.81
N THR A 226 -18.69 19.93 -1.66
CA THR A 226 -17.92 19.21 -0.64
C THR A 226 -16.66 18.59 -1.25
N GLY A 227 -15.64 18.36 -0.43
CA GLY A 227 -14.45 17.64 -0.91
C GLY A 227 -14.74 16.19 -1.35
N LYS A 228 -15.77 15.54 -0.78
CA LYS A 228 -16.24 14.22 -1.25
C LYS A 228 -16.87 14.28 -2.63
N GLN A 229 -17.62 15.34 -2.92
CA GLN A 229 -18.21 15.55 -4.22
C GLN A 229 -17.15 15.78 -5.30
N LEU A 230 -16.10 16.55 -4.99
CA LEU A 230 -14.93 16.67 -5.87
C LEU A 230 -14.25 15.32 -6.06
N PHE A 231 -14.03 14.55 -4.98
CA PHE A 231 -13.41 13.24 -5.07
C PHE A 231 -14.22 12.24 -5.90
N SER A 232 -15.55 12.33 -5.88
CA SER A 232 -16.43 11.48 -6.68
C SER A 232 -16.22 11.65 -8.18
N LEU A 233 -15.87 12.85 -8.63
CA LEU A 233 -15.52 13.09 -10.04
C LEU A 233 -14.19 12.45 -10.46
N ILE A 234 -13.32 12.14 -9.48
CA ILE A 234 -12.03 11.49 -9.71
C ILE A 234 -12.22 9.97 -9.85
N ILE A 235 -13.23 9.40 -9.18
CA ILE A 235 -13.49 7.95 -9.21
C ILE A 235 -13.98 7.57 -10.62
N PRO A 236 -13.30 6.66 -11.32
CA PRO A 236 -13.68 6.28 -12.66
C PRO A 236 -14.82 5.26 -12.64
N GLY A 237 -15.73 5.33 -13.62
CA GLY A 237 -16.74 4.29 -13.86
C GLY A 237 -17.73 4.12 -12.70
N ASN A 238 -18.33 2.92 -12.62
CA ASN A 238 -19.44 2.60 -11.72
C ASN A 238 -19.00 1.66 -10.61
N VAL A 239 -17.97 2.04 -9.87
CA VAL A 239 -17.34 1.19 -8.86
C VAL A 239 -18.11 1.21 -7.54
N ASN A 240 -18.20 0.05 -6.88
CA ASN A 240 -18.83 -0.10 -5.57
C ASN A 240 -17.82 -0.53 -4.52
N MET A 241 -17.83 0.13 -3.36
CA MET A 241 -16.93 -0.20 -2.25
C MET A 241 -17.54 0.14 -0.90
N VAL A 242 -17.50 -0.82 0.03
CA VAL A 242 -17.79 -0.60 1.45
C VAL A 242 -16.53 -0.86 2.28
N ARG A 243 -16.10 0.15 3.04
CA ARG A 243 -14.91 0.08 3.89
C ARG A 243 -15.08 0.86 5.19
N THR A 244 -14.15 0.68 6.11
CA THR A 244 -14.10 1.43 7.37
C THR A 244 -12.81 2.23 7.47
N HIS A 245 -12.92 3.41 8.09
CA HIS A 245 -11.80 4.28 8.41
C HIS A 245 -10.91 3.66 9.50
N SER A 246 -9.74 4.25 9.75
CA SER A 246 -8.81 3.77 10.78
C SER A 246 -9.38 3.92 12.19
N THR A 247 -10.24 4.92 12.43
CA THR A 247 -10.86 5.23 13.72
C THR A 247 -12.33 4.82 13.79
N HIS A 248 -12.80 3.90 12.95
CA HIS A 248 -14.15 3.36 13.06
C HIS A 248 -14.30 2.59 14.38
N PRO A 249 -15.24 2.97 15.26
CA PRO A 249 -15.48 2.27 16.51
C PRO A 249 -16.24 0.97 16.27
N ASP A 250 -15.86 -0.10 16.98
CA ASP A 250 -16.35 -1.47 16.72
C ASP A 250 -17.85 -1.65 17.05
N ASP A 251 -18.39 -0.87 17.99
CA ASP A 251 -19.78 -0.92 18.45
C ASP A 251 -20.76 -0.28 17.46
N GLU A 252 -20.30 0.64 16.60
CA GLU A 252 -21.13 1.38 15.66
C GLU A 252 -21.82 0.48 14.62
N ASP A 253 -21.16 -0.59 14.18
CA ASP A 253 -21.76 -1.56 13.24
C ASP A 253 -22.88 -2.41 13.85
N SER A 254 -22.92 -2.51 15.19
CA SER A 254 -23.99 -3.19 15.94
C SER A 254 -25.09 -2.24 16.42
N GLY A 255 -24.79 -0.95 16.45
CA GLY A 255 -25.69 0.10 16.93
C GLY A 255 -26.70 0.58 15.88
N PRO A 256 -27.57 1.53 16.27
CA PRO A 256 -28.58 2.09 15.37
C PRO A 256 -27.99 2.96 14.25
N TYR A 257 -26.79 3.53 14.44
CA TYR A 257 -26.15 4.48 13.52
C TYR A 257 -25.24 3.85 12.46
N LYS A 258 -25.38 2.55 12.20
CA LYS A 258 -24.54 1.77 11.27
C LYS A 258 -24.33 2.38 9.88
N TRP A 259 -25.36 2.99 9.31
CA TRP A 259 -25.36 3.56 7.95
C TRP A 259 -25.36 5.09 7.92
N VAL A 260 -25.45 5.73 9.09
CA VAL A 260 -25.38 7.18 9.24
C VAL A 260 -24.31 7.47 10.28
N SER A 261 -23.06 7.21 9.88
CA SER A 261 -21.96 7.18 10.85
C SER A 261 -21.72 8.57 11.46
N PRO A 262 -21.84 8.76 12.80
CA PRO A 262 -21.66 10.07 13.41
C PRO A 262 -20.25 10.62 13.16
N GLY A 263 -19.25 9.75 13.24
CA GLY A 263 -17.83 10.09 13.02
C GLY A 263 -17.37 10.09 11.56
N ASP A 264 -18.29 9.89 10.60
CA ASP A 264 -17.96 9.83 9.16
C ASP A 264 -16.91 8.74 8.84
N THR A 265 -17.02 7.60 9.51
CA THR A 265 -16.00 6.55 9.55
C THR A 265 -16.25 5.44 8.55
N LYS A 266 -17.50 5.23 8.13
CA LYS A 266 -17.86 4.18 7.18
C LYS A 266 -17.84 4.72 5.76
N VAL A 267 -16.89 4.23 4.97
CA VAL A 267 -16.66 4.62 3.58
C VAL A 267 -17.60 3.82 2.69
N LEU A 268 -18.44 4.53 1.96
CA LEU A 268 -19.35 3.97 0.96
C LEU A 268 -19.14 4.70 -0.36
N VAL A 269 -18.66 3.96 -1.35
CA VAL A 269 -18.67 4.36 -2.76
C VAL A 269 -19.74 3.53 -3.45
N ASP A 270 -20.70 4.18 -4.08
CA ASP A 270 -21.80 3.55 -4.79
C ASP A 270 -21.90 4.16 -6.19
N ASN A 271 -21.89 3.30 -7.21
CA ASN A 271 -21.92 3.68 -8.61
C ASN A 271 -20.91 4.79 -8.99
N GLY A 272 -19.69 4.70 -8.45
CA GLY A 272 -18.63 5.68 -8.69
C GLY A 272 -18.72 6.97 -7.85
N GLU A 273 -19.72 7.12 -6.98
CA GLU A 273 -19.88 8.31 -6.13
C GLU A 273 -19.52 8.03 -4.67
N LEU A 274 -18.71 8.90 -4.05
CA LEU A 274 -18.36 8.82 -2.63
C LEU A 274 -19.47 9.45 -1.79
N ILE A 275 -20.41 8.62 -1.34
CA ILE A 275 -21.57 9.05 -0.56
C ILE A 275 -21.16 9.49 0.86
N MET A 276 -20.37 8.69 1.56
CA MET A 276 -19.99 8.93 2.95
C MET A 276 -18.65 8.32 3.32
N GLY A 277 -18.07 8.80 4.42
CA GLY A 277 -16.84 8.29 5.00
C GLY A 277 -15.56 9.04 4.61
N ILE A 278 -14.60 9.03 5.52
CA ILE A 278 -13.27 9.64 5.34
C ILE A 278 -12.30 8.61 4.76
N LEU A 279 -11.66 8.95 3.64
CA LEU A 279 -10.67 8.07 3.01
C LEU A 279 -9.34 8.09 3.76
N CYS A 280 -8.73 6.92 3.94
CA CYS A 280 -7.41 6.75 4.56
C CYS A 280 -6.62 5.62 3.90
N LYS A 281 -5.49 5.22 4.50
CA LYS A 281 -4.67 4.09 4.05
C LYS A 281 -5.47 2.80 3.83
N LYS A 282 -6.52 2.55 4.61
CA LYS A 282 -7.36 1.34 4.42
C LYS A 282 -8.15 1.37 3.10
N SER A 283 -8.47 2.55 2.59
CA SER A 283 -9.31 2.77 1.40
C SER A 283 -8.48 3.02 0.13
N LEU A 284 -7.38 3.79 0.23
CA LEU A 284 -6.52 4.15 -0.92
C LEU A 284 -5.08 3.63 -0.83
N GLY A 285 -4.77 2.80 0.17
CA GLY A 285 -3.46 2.17 0.31
C GLY A 285 -3.38 0.81 -0.40
N ALA A 286 -2.23 0.16 -0.20
CA ALA A 286 -1.89 -1.18 -0.66
C ALA A 286 -2.58 -2.30 0.19
N SER A 287 -3.90 -2.17 0.43
CA SER A 287 -4.72 -3.16 1.14
C SER A 287 -5.58 -3.96 0.17
N ALA A 288 -5.81 -5.26 0.46
CA ALA A 288 -6.72 -6.09 -0.33
C ALA A 288 -8.16 -5.56 -0.21
N GLY A 289 -8.85 -5.35 -1.33
CA GLY A 289 -10.17 -4.71 -1.38
C GLY A 289 -10.13 -3.19 -1.14
N SER A 290 -9.00 -2.52 -1.35
CA SER A 290 -8.96 -1.05 -1.45
C SER A 290 -9.64 -0.58 -2.72
N LEU A 291 -9.99 0.70 -2.82
CA LEU A 291 -10.61 1.26 -4.02
C LEU A 291 -9.73 1.04 -5.26
N LEU A 292 -8.41 1.16 -5.10
CA LEU A 292 -7.44 0.91 -6.16
C LEU A 292 -7.42 -0.56 -6.61
N HIS A 293 -7.64 -1.51 -5.67
CA HIS A 293 -7.77 -2.93 -6.00
C HIS A 293 -9.01 -3.19 -6.85
N ILE A 294 -10.13 -2.62 -6.40
CA ILE A 294 -11.44 -2.78 -7.01
C ILE A 294 -11.44 -2.20 -8.43
N CYS A 295 -10.92 -0.99 -8.62
CA CYS A 295 -10.76 -0.36 -9.94
C CYS A 295 -9.91 -1.21 -10.89
N TRP A 296 -8.82 -1.81 -10.41
CA TRP A 296 -7.95 -2.65 -11.24
C TRP A 296 -8.67 -3.92 -11.73
N LEU A 297 -9.47 -4.55 -10.87
CA LEU A 297 -10.22 -5.76 -11.20
C LEU A 297 -11.44 -5.50 -12.11
N GLU A 298 -12.20 -4.42 -11.87
CA GLU A 298 -13.43 -4.14 -12.62
C GLU A 298 -13.18 -3.37 -13.92
N LEU A 299 -12.31 -2.34 -13.87
CA LEU A 299 -12.11 -1.40 -14.98
C LEU A 299 -10.82 -1.67 -15.76
N GLY A 300 -9.95 -2.54 -15.22
CA GLY A 300 -8.68 -2.89 -15.82
C GLY A 300 -7.53 -1.96 -15.44
N HIS A 301 -6.33 -2.38 -15.86
CA HIS A 301 -5.07 -1.77 -15.44
C HIS A 301 -4.85 -0.35 -15.98
N ASP A 302 -5.28 -0.06 -17.21
CA ASP A 302 -5.07 1.26 -17.82
C ASP A 302 -5.84 2.34 -17.07
N ILE A 303 -7.14 2.12 -16.85
CA ILE A 303 -8.00 3.05 -16.10
C ILE A 303 -7.51 3.18 -14.66
N ALA A 304 -7.15 2.06 -14.01
CA ALA A 304 -6.55 2.10 -12.68
C ALA A 304 -5.27 2.95 -12.65
N GLY A 305 -4.40 2.84 -13.66
CA GLY A 305 -3.17 3.64 -13.76
C GLY A 305 -3.43 5.14 -13.94
N HIS A 306 -4.46 5.50 -14.72
CA HIS A 306 -4.93 6.87 -14.83
C HIS A 306 -5.49 7.41 -13.49
N PHE A 307 -6.24 6.58 -12.77
CA PHE A 307 -6.84 6.96 -11.49
C PHE A 307 -5.81 7.39 -10.44
N TYR A 308 -4.63 6.75 -10.38
CA TYR A 308 -3.54 7.22 -9.51
C TYR A 308 -3.10 8.66 -9.83
N HIS A 309 -2.99 8.99 -11.12
CA HIS A 309 -2.57 10.31 -11.57
C HIS A 309 -3.64 11.36 -11.31
N ASP A 310 -4.91 11.03 -11.53
CA ASP A 310 -6.03 11.95 -11.33
C ASP A 310 -6.18 12.31 -9.84
N ILE A 311 -6.08 11.32 -8.93
CA ILE A 311 -6.06 11.58 -7.48
C ILE A 311 -4.91 12.52 -7.12
N GLN A 312 -3.68 12.21 -7.55
CA GLN A 312 -2.52 13.00 -7.16
C GLN A 312 -2.57 14.42 -7.72
N SER A 313 -3.00 14.61 -8.97
CA SER A 313 -3.05 15.93 -9.60
C SER A 313 -4.02 16.86 -8.87
N VAL A 314 -5.24 16.40 -8.61
CA VAL A 314 -6.28 17.21 -7.95
C VAL A 314 -5.96 17.42 -6.47
N VAL A 315 -5.60 16.37 -5.75
CA VAL A 315 -5.39 16.44 -4.30
C VAL A 315 -4.13 17.24 -3.96
N ASN A 316 -3.05 17.11 -4.74
CA ASN A 316 -1.86 17.92 -4.52
C ASN A 316 -2.15 19.39 -4.83
N ALA A 317 -2.90 19.69 -5.89
CA ALA A 317 -3.36 21.06 -6.15
C ALA A 317 -4.21 21.62 -5.01
N TRP A 318 -5.12 20.84 -4.44
CA TRP A 318 -5.89 21.23 -3.26
C TRP A 318 -5.01 21.45 -2.02
N LEU A 319 -4.02 20.59 -1.81
CA LEU A 319 -3.08 20.71 -0.69
C LEU A 319 -2.25 22.00 -0.77
N LEU A 320 -1.99 22.54 -1.96
CA LEU A 320 -1.33 23.85 -2.10
C LEU A 320 -2.17 24.99 -1.52
N TYR A 321 -3.50 24.91 -1.57
CA TYR A 321 -4.39 25.91 -0.96
C TYR A 321 -4.53 25.71 0.55
N GLU A 322 -4.79 24.47 0.97
CA GLU A 322 -5.05 24.14 2.37
C GLU A 322 -3.77 24.20 3.23
N GLY A 323 -2.64 23.73 2.68
CA GLY A 323 -1.38 23.58 3.39
C GLY A 323 -1.36 22.42 4.41
N HIS A 324 -0.16 21.92 4.67
CA HIS A 324 0.11 21.04 5.79
C HIS A 324 1.53 21.26 6.28
N SER A 325 1.70 21.27 7.61
CA SER A 325 2.99 21.44 8.27
C SER A 325 2.97 20.68 9.58
N ILE A 326 4.13 20.47 10.19
CA ILE A 326 4.27 19.95 11.54
C ILE A 326 5.26 20.83 12.28
N GLY A 327 4.91 21.23 13.50
CA GLY A 327 5.77 22.03 14.37
C GLY A 327 5.97 21.39 15.73
N ILE A 328 6.80 22.02 16.56
CA ILE A 328 6.99 21.62 17.97
C ILE A 328 5.69 21.72 18.77
N GLY A 329 4.79 22.64 18.40
CA GLY A 329 3.47 22.79 19.01
C GLY A 329 2.60 21.54 18.89
N ASP A 330 2.78 20.75 17.82
CA ASP A 330 2.04 19.48 17.64
C ASP A 330 2.51 18.38 18.60
N THR A 331 3.63 18.57 19.30
CA THR A 331 4.19 17.60 20.24
C THR A 331 3.97 17.95 21.71
N ILE A 332 3.44 19.14 21.99
CA ILE A 332 3.19 19.61 23.35
C ILE A 332 1.83 19.10 23.82
N SER A 333 1.79 18.47 24.99
CA SER A 333 0.57 18.04 25.66
C SER A 333 0.08 19.04 26.69
N ASP A 334 -1.21 18.95 27.04
CA ASP A 334 -1.80 19.76 28.10
C ASP A 334 -1.15 19.46 29.47
N PRO A 335 -1.02 20.46 30.36
CA PRO A 335 -0.44 20.27 31.70
C PRO A 335 -1.12 19.16 32.52
N ASP A 336 -2.44 19.02 32.38
CA ASP A 336 -3.22 17.98 33.07
C ASP A 336 -2.83 16.59 32.58
N THR A 337 -2.68 16.44 31.26
CA THR A 337 -2.21 15.17 30.65
C THR A 337 -0.79 14.87 31.08
N TYR A 338 0.08 15.88 31.15
CA TYR A 338 1.45 15.71 31.62
C TYR A 338 1.51 15.25 33.09
N SER A 339 0.64 15.80 33.94
CA SER A 339 0.51 15.34 35.34
C SER A 339 0.05 13.87 35.41
N ASP A 340 -0.94 13.49 34.60
CA ASP A 340 -1.42 12.10 34.51
C ASP A 340 -0.31 11.13 34.05
N ILE A 341 0.47 11.53 33.05
CA ILE A 341 1.63 10.77 32.57
C ILE A 341 2.65 10.56 33.69
N GLN A 342 3.04 11.63 34.39
CA GLN A 342 4.00 11.56 35.50
C GLN A 342 3.49 10.68 36.65
N ASN A 343 2.22 10.80 37.00
CA ASN A 343 1.61 9.99 38.05
C ASN A 343 1.54 8.51 37.65
N THR A 344 1.27 8.21 36.38
CA THR A 344 1.26 6.84 35.86
C THR A 344 2.65 6.22 35.89
N ILE A 345 3.68 6.97 35.48
CA ILE A 345 5.08 6.51 35.52
C ILE A 345 5.54 6.31 36.97
N ARG A 346 5.20 7.23 37.89
CA ARG A 346 5.55 7.11 39.31
C ARG A 346 4.96 5.86 39.93
N LYS A 347 3.67 5.60 39.70
CA LYS A 347 3.00 4.37 40.17
C LYS A 347 3.68 3.12 39.62
N ALA A 348 4.02 3.11 38.32
CA ALA A 348 4.71 1.97 37.72
C ALA A 348 6.11 1.74 38.32
N LYS A 349 6.85 2.82 38.65
CA LYS A 349 8.14 2.71 39.36
C LYS A 349 7.96 2.14 40.77
N GLU A 350 6.94 2.58 41.51
CA GLU A 350 6.59 2.05 42.83
C GLU A 350 6.21 0.56 42.77
N ASP A 351 5.40 0.16 41.80
CA ASP A 351 5.02 -1.24 41.58
C ASP A 351 6.24 -2.13 41.30
N VAL A 352 7.22 -1.63 40.52
CA VAL A 352 8.48 -2.36 40.27
C VAL A 352 9.30 -2.50 41.56
N ILE A 353 9.36 -1.48 42.41
CA ILE A 353 10.06 -1.55 43.71
C ILE A 353 9.41 -2.62 44.60
N GLN A 354 8.09 -2.67 44.66
CA GLN A 354 7.39 -3.71 45.43
C GLN A 354 7.69 -5.12 44.90
N VAL A 355 7.82 -5.31 43.59
CA VAL A 355 8.21 -6.60 43.01
C VAL A 355 9.66 -6.95 43.35
N ILE A 356 10.57 -5.96 43.40
CA ILE A 356 11.95 -6.15 43.84
C ILE A 356 12.00 -6.57 45.31
N GLU A 357 11.22 -5.93 46.18
CA GLU A 357 11.13 -6.28 47.61
C GLU A 357 10.61 -7.70 47.83
N LYS A 358 9.54 -8.10 47.12
CA LYS A 358 9.03 -9.47 47.14
C LYS A 358 10.07 -10.49 46.69
N ALA A 359 10.85 -10.15 45.67
CA ALA A 359 11.93 -11.01 45.18
C ALA A 359 13.09 -11.11 46.18
N HIS A 360 13.38 -10.06 46.95
CA HIS A 360 14.40 -10.09 48.01
C HIS A 360 13.94 -10.86 49.26
N ASN A 361 12.63 -10.88 49.55
CA ASN A 361 12.05 -11.61 50.67
C ASN A 361 11.70 -13.07 50.34
N ASP A 362 12.09 -13.58 49.16
CA ASP A 362 11.75 -14.92 48.64
C ASP A 362 10.22 -15.19 48.58
N GLU A 363 9.41 -14.13 48.47
CA GLU A 363 7.94 -14.21 48.35
C GLU A 363 7.46 -14.39 46.90
N LEU A 364 8.37 -14.26 45.92
CA LEU A 364 8.05 -14.40 44.51
C LEU A 364 8.14 -15.88 44.08
N GLU A 365 7.00 -16.48 43.71
CA GLU A 365 6.98 -17.84 43.18
C GLU A 365 7.35 -17.87 41.68
N PRO A 366 8.19 -18.83 41.24
CA PRO A 366 8.52 -18.97 39.84
C PRO A 366 7.32 -19.50 39.04
N THR A 367 7.01 -18.85 37.92
CA THR A 367 5.98 -19.34 37.00
C THR A 367 6.41 -20.67 36.35
N PRO A 368 5.48 -21.61 36.08
CA PRO A 368 5.82 -22.91 35.52
C PRO A 368 6.64 -22.80 34.22
N GLY A 369 7.77 -23.50 34.16
CA GLY A 369 8.68 -23.48 33.00
C GLY A 369 9.66 -22.29 32.96
N ASN A 370 9.57 -21.35 33.91
CA ASN A 370 10.49 -20.22 34.04
C ASN A 370 11.35 -20.34 35.31
N THR A 371 12.57 -19.82 35.24
CA THR A 371 13.37 -19.58 36.43
C THR A 371 12.81 -18.41 37.24
N LEU A 372 13.17 -18.31 38.52
CA LEU A 372 12.79 -17.19 39.38
C LEU A 372 13.19 -15.84 38.77
N ARG A 373 14.41 -15.74 38.23
CA ARG A 373 14.91 -14.52 37.56
C ARG A 373 14.13 -14.16 36.29
N GLN A 374 13.77 -15.15 35.48
CA GLN A 374 12.95 -14.91 34.30
C GLN A 374 11.54 -14.46 34.69
N THR A 375 10.97 -15.07 35.73
CA THR A 375 9.66 -14.66 36.27
C THR A 375 9.71 -13.21 36.73
N PHE A 376 10.73 -12.83 37.52
CA PHE A 376 10.96 -11.46 37.93
C PHE A 376 11.07 -10.49 36.73
N GLU A 377 11.94 -10.77 35.75
CA GLU A 377 12.11 -9.88 34.59
C GLU A 377 10.84 -9.80 33.72
N ASN A 378 10.07 -10.89 33.59
CA ASN A 378 8.79 -10.89 32.87
C ASN A 378 7.76 -10.00 33.56
N HIS A 379 7.64 -10.07 34.90
CA HIS A 379 6.76 -9.20 35.67
C HIS A 379 7.14 -7.72 35.53
N VAL A 380 8.44 -7.39 35.66
CA VAL A 380 8.92 -6.02 35.53
C VAL A 380 8.67 -5.48 34.11
N ASN A 381 9.02 -6.26 33.07
CA ASN A 381 8.77 -5.84 31.68
C ASN A 381 7.29 -5.62 31.40
N ARG A 382 6.40 -6.44 31.96
CA ARG A 382 4.95 -6.25 31.82
C ARG A 382 4.51 -4.92 32.42
N ILE A 383 4.91 -4.62 33.66
CA ILE A 383 4.55 -3.37 34.35
C ILE A 383 5.02 -2.15 33.53
N LEU A 384 6.27 -2.18 33.06
CA LEU A 384 6.86 -1.06 32.31
C LEU A 384 6.23 -0.88 30.91
N ASN A 385 5.89 -1.98 30.23
CA ASN A 385 5.17 -1.91 28.95
C ASN A 385 3.72 -1.42 29.13
N ASP A 386 3.01 -1.93 30.15
CA ASP A 386 1.65 -1.47 30.47
C ASP A 386 1.65 0.02 30.83
N ALA A 387 2.69 0.51 31.53
CA ALA A 387 2.85 1.93 31.83
C ALA A 387 3.03 2.77 30.55
N ARG A 388 3.93 2.35 29.65
CA ARG A 388 4.15 3.02 28.36
C ARG A 388 2.87 3.07 27.52
N ASP A 389 2.13 1.97 27.45
CA ASP A 389 0.94 1.90 26.61
C ASP A 389 -0.20 2.76 27.19
N LYS A 390 -0.33 2.83 28.52
CA LYS A 390 -1.27 3.75 29.20
C LYS A 390 -0.92 5.22 28.98
N THR A 391 0.34 5.60 29.17
CA THR A 391 0.78 6.99 28.96
C THR A 391 0.63 7.40 27.49
N GLY A 392 0.93 6.48 26.55
CA GLY A 392 0.70 6.67 25.13
C GLY A 392 -0.77 6.85 24.75
N ALA A 393 -1.67 6.08 25.36
CA ALA A 393 -3.11 6.24 25.16
C ALA A 393 -3.62 7.59 25.71
N SER A 394 -3.17 7.99 26.90
CA SER A 394 -3.50 9.29 27.50
C SER A 394 -3.05 10.44 26.60
N ALA A 395 -1.79 10.40 26.14
CA ALA A 395 -1.25 11.40 25.21
C ALA A 395 -2.00 11.44 23.86
N LYS A 396 -2.39 10.30 23.30
CA LYS A 396 -3.16 10.28 22.03
C LYS A 396 -4.55 10.90 22.19
N ASN A 397 -5.20 10.64 23.31
CA ASN A 397 -6.56 11.09 23.57
C ASN A 397 -6.62 12.60 23.87
N SER A 398 -5.56 13.17 24.45
CA SER A 398 -5.47 14.61 24.69
C SER A 398 -5.24 15.42 23.41
N LEU A 399 -4.58 14.84 22.39
CA LEU A 399 -4.34 15.55 21.15
C LEU A 399 -5.65 15.95 20.45
N GLY A 400 -5.80 17.25 20.21
CA GLY A 400 -6.91 17.82 19.44
C GLY A 400 -6.99 17.31 17.99
N GLU A 401 -8.11 17.60 17.32
CA GLU A 401 -8.34 17.18 15.94
C GLU A 401 -7.44 17.90 14.93
N TYR A 402 -7.08 19.15 15.22
CA TYR A 402 -6.21 20.00 14.40
C TYR A 402 -4.72 19.65 14.50
N ASN A 403 -4.35 18.71 15.36
CA ASN A 403 -2.96 18.31 15.53
C ASN A 403 -2.43 17.62 14.26
N ASN A 404 -1.34 18.14 13.71
CA ASN A 404 -0.83 17.69 12.42
C ASN A 404 -0.18 16.30 12.50
N LEU A 405 0.47 15.99 13.63
CA LEU A 405 1.05 14.67 13.89
C LEU A 405 -0.06 13.60 13.93
N LYS A 406 -1.16 13.89 14.64
CA LYS A 406 -2.35 13.02 14.67
C LYS A 406 -2.96 12.86 13.28
N ALA A 407 -3.04 13.93 12.49
CA ALA A 407 -3.59 13.87 11.14
C ALA A 407 -2.83 12.90 10.23
N MET A 408 -1.49 12.90 10.27
CA MET A 408 -0.66 11.96 9.51
C MET A 408 -0.85 10.50 9.96
N VAL A 409 -0.86 10.25 11.27
CA VAL A 409 -1.03 8.90 11.83
C VAL A 409 -2.42 8.34 11.54
N VAL A 410 -3.47 9.15 11.64
CA VAL A 410 -4.85 8.75 11.34
C VAL A 410 -5.05 8.49 9.84
N ALA A 411 -4.48 9.33 8.97
CA ALA A 411 -4.46 9.09 7.52
C ALA A 411 -3.67 7.81 7.17
N GLY A 412 -2.63 7.51 7.95
CA GLY A 412 -1.70 6.39 7.72
C GLY A 412 -0.60 6.71 6.71
N SER A 413 -0.29 7.99 6.50
CA SER A 413 0.75 8.45 5.58
C SER A 413 2.15 8.25 6.14
N LYS A 414 2.39 8.69 7.38
CA LYS A 414 3.64 8.49 8.12
C LYS A 414 3.38 8.48 9.62
N GLY A 415 4.22 7.72 10.33
CA GLY A 415 4.13 7.56 11.78
C GLY A 415 3.10 6.52 12.22
N SER A 416 3.14 6.24 13.51
CA SER A 416 2.26 5.29 14.21
C SER A 416 1.89 5.86 15.58
N ASN A 417 0.94 5.21 16.26
CA ASN A 417 0.56 5.58 17.64
C ASN A 417 1.77 5.54 18.60
N ILE A 418 2.73 4.63 18.36
CA ILE A 418 3.94 4.53 19.18
C ILE A 418 4.81 5.78 19.01
N ASN A 419 4.91 6.34 17.81
CA ASN A 419 5.70 7.55 17.58
C ASN A 419 5.12 8.75 18.34
N ILE A 420 3.78 8.89 18.39
CA ILE A 420 3.12 9.91 19.20
C ILE A 420 3.47 9.71 20.69
N SER A 421 3.36 8.47 21.18
CA SER A 421 3.68 8.14 22.57
C SER A 421 5.13 8.47 22.94
N GLN A 422 6.10 8.16 22.09
CA GLN A 422 7.52 8.36 22.38
C GLN A 422 7.94 9.84 22.31
N VAL A 423 7.33 10.60 21.41
CA VAL A 423 7.62 12.03 21.26
C VAL A 423 7.01 12.85 22.39
N ILE A 424 5.79 12.51 22.82
CA ILE A 424 5.01 13.31 23.77
C ILE A 424 5.15 12.77 25.22
N ALA A 425 4.96 11.46 25.42
CA ALA A 425 4.80 10.87 26.74
C ALA A 425 6.09 10.28 27.33
N CYS A 426 6.54 9.12 26.85
CA CYS A 426 7.79 8.49 27.28
C CYS A 426 8.33 7.56 26.20
N VAL A 427 9.66 7.45 26.10
CA VAL A 427 10.31 6.57 25.11
C VAL A 427 10.14 5.10 25.48
N GLY A 428 10.22 4.77 26.78
CA GLY A 428 9.99 3.43 27.33
C GLY A 428 11.26 2.59 27.48
N GLN A 429 11.07 1.29 27.77
CA GLN A 429 12.16 0.35 28.05
C GLN A 429 13.05 0.08 26.83
N GLN A 430 14.37 0.22 27.01
CA GLN A 430 15.38 -0.18 26.03
C GLN A 430 15.81 -1.62 26.26
N ASN A 431 15.81 -2.41 25.19
CA ASN A 431 16.19 -3.82 25.24
C ASN A 431 17.43 -4.06 24.39
N VAL A 432 18.21 -5.06 24.80
CA VAL A 432 19.33 -5.64 24.06
C VAL A 432 19.16 -7.16 24.08
N GLU A 433 19.12 -7.82 22.93
CA GLU A 433 18.90 -9.27 22.78
C GLU A 433 17.61 -9.75 23.48
N GLY A 434 16.56 -8.94 23.40
CA GLY A 434 15.26 -9.24 24.01
C GLY A 434 15.22 -9.16 25.55
N LYS A 435 16.29 -8.69 26.19
CA LYS A 435 16.38 -8.47 27.64
C LYS A 435 16.60 -7.00 27.95
N ARG A 436 16.30 -6.59 29.18
CA ARG A 436 16.71 -5.27 29.70
C ARG A 436 18.23 -5.16 29.70
N ILE A 437 18.75 -3.92 29.73
CA ILE A 437 20.19 -3.65 29.58
C ILE A 437 21.02 -4.55 30.51
N PRO A 438 21.93 -5.39 29.99
CA PRO A 438 22.69 -6.33 30.80
C PRO A 438 23.72 -5.62 31.69
N PHE A 439 24.16 -6.29 32.75
CA PHE A 439 25.26 -5.79 33.59
C PHE A 439 26.60 -5.94 32.87
N GLY A 440 27.02 -4.90 32.15
CA GLY A 440 28.33 -4.84 31.48
C GLY A 440 29.50 -4.65 32.45
N PHE A 441 29.28 -3.99 33.58
CA PHE A 441 30.26 -3.89 34.68
C PHE A 441 29.97 -4.97 35.74
N ARG A 442 30.87 -5.10 36.73
CA ARG A 442 30.71 -6.04 37.85
C ARG A 442 29.41 -5.78 38.62
N LYS A 443 28.36 -6.54 38.29
CA LYS A 443 27.01 -6.49 38.88
C LYS A 443 26.31 -5.12 38.76
N ARG A 444 26.58 -4.36 37.70
CA ARG A 444 25.89 -3.08 37.43
C ARG A 444 25.97 -2.72 35.95
N THR A 445 25.09 -1.84 35.50
CA THR A 445 25.01 -1.40 34.09
C THR A 445 25.99 -0.28 33.77
N LEU A 446 26.07 0.74 34.63
CA LEU A 446 27.00 1.88 34.53
C LEU A 446 27.73 2.12 35.86
N PRO A 447 28.88 2.81 35.85
CA PRO A 447 29.61 3.13 37.09
C PRO A 447 28.84 4.06 38.04
N HIS A 448 27.81 4.74 37.55
CA HIS A 448 26.93 5.64 38.29
C HIS A 448 25.89 4.92 39.15
N PHE A 449 25.59 3.65 38.84
CA PHE A 449 24.62 2.86 39.59
C PHE A 449 25.28 2.01 40.67
N ILE A 450 24.50 1.71 41.71
CA ILE A 450 24.89 0.78 42.77
C ILE A 450 24.95 -0.66 42.23
N LYS A 451 25.62 -1.55 42.96
CA LYS A 451 25.70 -2.97 42.57
C LYS A 451 24.38 -3.66 42.85
N ASP A 452 24.06 -4.64 42.00
CA ASP A 452 22.85 -5.45 42.07
C ASP A 452 21.55 -4.61 42.00
N ASP A 453 21.59 -3.47 41.29
CA ASP A 453 20.44 -2.59 41.06
C ASP A 453 19.57 -3.08 39.89
N TYR A 454 18.38 -3.61 40.22
CA TYR A 454 17.39 -4.09 39.24
C TYR A 454 16.28 -3.07 38.93
N GLY A 455 16.41 -1.84 39.43
CA GLY A 455 15.46 -0.75 39.22
C GLY A 455 15.27 -0.39 37.74
N PRO A 456 14.16 0.30 37.40
CA PRO A 456 13.83 0.66 36.02
C PRO A 456 14.93 1.53 35.39
N GLU A 457 15.41 2.55 36.09
CA GLU A 457 16.43 3.50 35.60
C GLU A 457 17.79 2.83 35.37
N SER A 458 18.24 1.99 36.30
CA SER A 458 19.51 1.25 36.19
C SER A 458 19.55 0.34 34.98
N ARG A 459 18.40 -0.22 34.57
CA ARG A 459 18.30 -1.26 33.53
C ARG A 459 17.67 -0.74 32.23
N GLY A 460 17.69 0.57 31.99
CA GLY A 460 17.39 1.16 30.68
C GLY A 460 15.93 1.51 30.42
N PHE A 461 15.10 1.72 31.44
CA PHE A 461 13.81 2.36 31.27
C PHE A 461 14.01 3.87 31.06
N VAL A 462 13.52 4.39 29.94
CA VAL A 462 13.57 5.81 29.62
C VAL A 462 12.21 6.42 29.94
N GLU A 463 12.16 7.22 31.00
CA GLU A 463 10.91 7.85 31.44
C GLU A 463 10.61 9.13 30.69
N ASN A 464 11.65 9.81 30.21
CA ASN A 464 11.51 11.06 29.47
C ASN A 464 11.02 10.81 28.03
N SER A 465 10.36 11.81 27.47
CA SER A 465 10.00 11.85 26.05
C SER A 465 11.09 12.53 25.22
N TYR A 466 11.02 12.40 23.89
CA TYR A 466 11.94 13.15 23.01
C TYR A 466 11.78 14.67 23.13
N LEU A 467 10.59 15.15 23.50
CA LEU A 467 10.34 16.57 23.74
C LEU A 467 11.06 17.07 25.01
N ALA A 468 10.98 16.30 26.10
CA ALA A 468 11.62 16.65 27.37
C ALA A 468 13.15 16.55 27.30
N GLY A 469 13.66 15.67 26.43
CA GLY A 469 15.08 15.36 26.32
C GLY A 469 15.49 14.23 27.26
N LEU A 470 16.54 13.51 26.88
CA LEU A 470 17.02 12.34 27.61
C LEU A 470 18.12 12.72 28.60
N THR A 471 18.13 12.08 29.77
CA THR A 471 19.28 12.15 30.68
C THR A 471 20.50 11.42 30.08
N PRO A 472 21.74 11.69 30.52
CA PRO A 472 22.93 11.04 29.95
C PRO A 472 22.91 9.50 30.06
N THR A 473 22.35 8.96 31.15
CA THR A 473 22.19 7.51 31.35
C THR A 473 21.17 6.92 30.37
N GLU A 474 20.00 7.55 30.25
CA GLU A 474 18.96 7.16 29.30
C GLU A 474 19.45 7.25 27.85
N PHE A 475 20.17 8.32 27.50
CA PHE A 475 20.74 8.51 26.17
C PHE A 475 21.70 7.37 25.82
N TYR A 476 22.57 6.98 26.75
CA TYR A 476 23.51 5.88 26.51
C TYR A 476 22.79 4.54 26.37
N PHE A 477 21.79 4.24 27.19
CA PHE A 477 20.98 3.03 27.05
C PHE A 477 20.14 3.02 25.76
N HIS A 478 19.62 4.17 25.35
CA HIS A 478 18.93 4.31 24.07
C HIS A 478 19.87 4.09 22.89
N ALA A 479 21.11 4.61 22.96
CA ALA A 479 22.13 4.36 21.95
C ALA A 479 22.54 2.88 21.89
N MET A 480 22.58 2.16 23.02
CA MET A 480 22.82 0.72 23.05
C MET A 480 21.70 -0.06 22.33
N GLY A 481 20.44 0.22 22.64
CA GLY A 481 19.30 -0.41 21.95
C GLY A 481 19.24 -0.05 20.46
N GLY A 482 19.50 1.21 20.11
CA GLY A 482 19.58 1.65 18.72
C GLY A 482 20.71 0.98 17.93
N ARG A 483 21.85 0.71 18.59
CA ARG A 483 22.97 0.00 17.96
C ARG A 483 22.63 -1.43 17.58
N GLU A 484 21.86 -2.15 18.40
CA GLU A 484 21.40 -3.50 18.07
C GLU A 484 20.60 -3.49 16.76
N GLY A 485 19.63 -2.57 16.62
CA GLY A 485 18.83 -2.44 15.41
C GLY A 485 19.65 -2.13 14.15
N LEU A 486 20.69 -1.31 14.27
CA LEU A 486 21.61 -1.02 13.16
C LEU A 486 22.44 -2.26 12.76
N ILE A 487 22.92 -3.03 13.73
CA ILE A 487 23.66 -4.27 13.48
C ILE A 487 22.75 -5.31 12.83
N ASP A 488 21.56 -5.52 13.38
CA ASP A 488 20.57 -6.47 12.88
C ASP A 488 20.18 -6.17 11.42
N THR A 489 20.01 -4.88 11.08
CA THR A 489 19.75 -4.45 9.70
C THR A 489 20.89 -4.84 8.75
N ALA A 490 22.15 -4.67 9.17
CA ALA A 490 23.31 -5.05 8.36
C ALA A 490 23.43 -6.57 8.17
N VAL A 491 23.23 -7.35 9.25
CA VAL A 491 23.34 -8.82 9.22
C VAL A 491 22.20 -9.44 8.40
N LYS A 492 20.94 -9.04 8.67
CA LYS A 492 19.77 -9.57 7.96
C LYS A 492 19.86 -9.34 6.46
N THR A 493 20.44 -8.22 6.02
CA THR A 493 20.60 -7.91 4.59
C THR A 493 21.43 -8.97 3.86
N ALA A 494 22.51 -9.45 4.47
CA ALA A 494 23.37 -10.48 3.86
C ALA A 494 22.69 -11.85 3.82
N GLU A 495 22.06 -12.26 4.92
CA GLU A 495 21.41 -13.57 5.04
C GLU A 495 20.17 -13.70 4.13
N THR A 496 19.29 -12.70 4.16
CA THR A 496 18.04 -12.70 3.37
C THR A 496 18.33 -12.75 1.87
N GLY A 497 19.32 -11.99 1.37
CA GLY A 497 19.73 -12.03 -0.03
C GLY A 497 20.27 -13.40 -0.46
N TYR A 498 21.03 -14.07 0.41
CA TYR A 498 21.54 -15.42 0.13
C TYR A 498 20.40 -16.46 0.12
N ILE A 499 19.49 -16.40 1.08
CA ILE A 499 18.30 -17.27 1.13
C ILE A 499 17.47 -17.10 -0.13
N GLN A 500 17.22 -15.86 -0.54
CA GLN A 500 16.47 -15.56 -1.75
C GLN A 500 17.12 -16.18 -3.00
N ARG A 501 18.43 -16.02 -3.17
CA ARG A 501 19.15 -16.61 -4.30
C ARG A 501 19.03 -18.14 -4.30
N ARG A 502 19.12 -18.78 -3.14
CA ARG A 502 18.95 -20.24 -3.01
C ARG A 502 17.55 -20.68 -3.42
N LEU A 503 16.51 -19.95 -3.01
CA LEU A 503 15.12 -20.25 -3.39
C LEU A 503 14.91 -20.10 -4.90
N ILE A 504 15.40 -19.01 -5.50
CA ILE A 504 15.30 -18.80 -6.95
C ILE A 504 16.02 -19.93 -7.69
N LYS A 505 17.26 -20.26 -7.32
CA LYS A 505 18.04 -21.30 -8.00
C LYS A 505 17.42 -22.69 -7.89
N ALA A 506 16.68 -22.97 -6.81
CA ALA A 506 15.97 -24.23 -6.66
C ALA A 506 14.71 -24.32 -7.54
N MET A 507 14.07 -23.20 -7.88
CA MET A 507 12.74 -23.18 -8.51
C MET A 507 12.69 -22.47 -9.88
N GLU A 508 13.81 -21.96 -10.41
CA GLU A 508 13.83 -21.13 -11.63
C GLU A 508 13.33 -21.82 -12.91
N SER A 509 13.39 -23.15 -12.97
CA SER A 509 12.91 -23.92 -14.13
C SER A 509 11.48 -24.43 -13.99
N VAL A 510 10.81 -24.15 -12.87
CA VAL A 510 9.44 -24.59 -12.62
C VAL A 510 8.47 -23.66 -13.33
N MET A 511 7.65 -24.21 -14.22
CA MET A 511 6.67 -23.46 -14.98
C MET A 511 5.36 -24.23 -15.17
N VAL A 512 4.29 -23.49 -15.47
CA VAL A 512 3.00 -24.05 -15.89
C VAL A 512 3.08 -24.38 -17.37
N ASN A 513 2.79 -25.63 -17.73
CA ASN A 513 2.73 -26.07 -19.12
C ASN A 513 1.32 -25.89 -19.70
N TYR A 514 1.19 -26.03 -21.03
CA TYR A 514 -0.10 -25.89 -21.74
C TYR A 514 -1.19 -26.89 -21.30
N ASP A 515 -0.81 -28.00 -20.65
CA ASP A 515 -1.76 -28.96 -20.04
C ASP A 515 -2.29 -28.48 -18.67
N GLY A 516 -1.77 -27.36 -18.16
CA GLY A 516 -2.06 -26.78 -16.85
C GLY A 516 -1.36 -27.50 -15.70
N THR A 517 -0.42 -28.41 -15.99
CA THR A 517 0.43 -29.05 -14.97
C THR A 517 1.66 -28.20 -14.68
N LEU A 518 2.20 -28.35 -13.46
CA LEU A 518 3.44 -27.70 -13.04
C LEU A 518 4.60 -28.68 -13.21
N ARG A 519 5.60 -28.33 -14.02
CA ARG A 519 6.76 -29.19 -14.26
C ARG A 519 8.06 -28.42 -14.15
N ASN A 520 9.13 -29.14 -13.81
CA ASN A 520 10.49 -28.62 -13.87
C ASN A 520 11.11 -28.81 -15.27
N SER A 521 12.37 -28.39 -15.45
CA SER A 521 13.11 -28.53 -16.73
C SER A 521 13.27 -29.97 -17.22
N VAL A 522 13.19 -30.98 -16.33
CA VAL A 522 13.29 -32.41 -16.68
C VAL A 522 11.89 -33.01 -16.92
N ALA A 523 10.86 -32.16 -17.01
CA ALA A 523 9.46 -32.54 -17.15
C ALA A 523 8.91 -33.41 -16.01
N GLN A 524 9.55 -33.40 -14.84
CA GLN A 524 9.01 -34.04 -13.65
C GLN A 524 7.84 -33.21 -13.13
N LEU A 525 6.74 -33.90 -12.84
CA LEU A 525 5.52 -33.30 -12.32
C LEU A 525 5.71 -32.86 -10.87
N VAL A 526 5.44 -31.59 -10.58
CA VAL A 526 5.44 -31.01 -9.23
C VAL A 526 4.01 -30.91 -8.69
N GLN A 527 3.10 -30.36 -9.49
CA GLN A 527 1.67 -30.26 -9.17
C GLN A 527 0.82 -30.57 -10.41
N LEU A 528 -0.34 -31.20 -10.22
CA LEU A 528 -1.30 -31.48 -11.31
C LEU A 528 -2.00 -30.20 -11.80
N ARG A 529 -2.24 -29.25 -10.89
CA ARG A 529 -2.76 -27.91 -11.18
C ARG A 529 -1.98 -26.91 -10.36
N TYR A 530 -1.66 -25.76 -10.95
CA TYR A 530 -1.00 -24.66 -10.23
C TYR A 530 -1.84 -24.25 -9.02
N GLY A 531 -1.25 -24.23 -7.82
CA GLY A 531 -1.99 -23.82 -6.62
C GLY A 531 -3.11 -24.77 -6.20
N GLU A 532 -3.14 -25.99 -6.74
CA GLU A 532 -4.22 -27.00 -6.54
C GLU A 532 -5.61 -26.58 -7.07
N ASP A 533 -5.78 -25.36 -7.57
CA ASP A 533 -7.02 -24.81 -8.13
C ASP A 533 -6.89 -24.39 -9.61
N GLY A 534 -5.67 -24.19 -10.11
CA GLY A 534 -5.38 -23.71 -11.46
C GLY A 534 -5.53 -22.19 -11.63
N LEU A 535 -5.61 -21.42 -10.54
CA LEU A 535 -5.88 -19.99 -10.57
C LEU A 535 -4.61 -19.15 -10.37
N ALA A 536 -4.56 -17.99 -11.02
CA ALA A 536 -3.46 -17.04 -10.86
C ALA A 536 -3.67 -16.18 -9.60
N GLY A 537 -2.62 -16.03 -8.79
CA GLY A 537 -2.69 -15.37 -7.48
C GLY A 537 -3.04 -13.88 -7.51
N GLU A 538 -2.93 -13.22 -8.67
CA GLU A 538 -3.31 -11.80 -8.84
C GLU A 538 -4.82 -11.56 -9.06
N PHE A 539 -5.62 -12.60 -9.37
CA PHE A 539 -7.05 -12.47 -9.68
C PHE A 539 -7.98 -13.05 -8.60
N VAL A 540 -7.43 -13.36 -7.43
CA VAL A 540 -8.19 -13.89 -6.28
C VAL A 540 -8.37 -12.83 -5.20
N GLU A 541 -9.48 -12.88 -4.47
CA GLU A 541 -9.79 -11.94 -3.39
C GLU A 541 -10.20 -12.68 -2.11
N PHE A 542 -10.11 -11.99 -0.97
CA PHE A 542 -10.67 -12.50 0.27
C PHE A 542 -12.19 -12.42 0.23
N GLN A 543 -12.85 -13.56 0.41
CA GLN A 543 -14.30 -13.69 0.49
C GLN A 543 -14.69 -14.40 1.79
N SER A 544 -15.95 -14.27 2.21
CA SER A 544 -16.45 -14.97 3.40
C SER A 544 -17.48 -16.03 3.02
N LEU A 545 -17.25 -17.27 3.42
CA LEU A 545 -18.21 -18.36 3.25
C LEU A 545 -19.33 -18.23 4.31
N PRO A 546 -20.58 -17.93 3.92
CA PRO A 546 -21.64 -17.61 4.87
C PRO A 546 -22.19 -18.83 5.62
N THR A 547 -21.95 -20.05 5.13
CA THR A 547 -22.57 -21.28 5.62
C THR A 547 -21.86 -21.91 6.83
N ILE A 548 -20.54 -21.72 6.97
CA ILE A 548 -19.68 -22.42 7.93
C ILE A 548 -20.02 -22.06 9.39
N LYS A 549 -20.05 -20.76 9.70
CA LYS A 549 -20.16 -20.24 11.08
C LYS A 549 -21.58 -20.27 11.67
N LEU A 550 -22.62 -20.40 10.84
CA LEU A 550 -24.00 -20.34 11.30
C LEU A 550 -24.37 -21.54 12.17
N SER A 551 -25.25 -21.34 13.15
CA SER A 551 -25.92 -22.44 13.85
C SER A 551 -26.86 -23.19 12.89
N ASP A 552 -27.20 -24.43 13.19
CA ASP A 552 -28.07 -25.23 12.30
C ASP A 552 -29.45 -24.58 12.12
N ALA A 553 -29.99 -23.98 13.18
CA ALA A 553 -31.23 -23.22 13.13
C ALA A 553 -31.11 -21.95 12.26
N ALA A 554 -30.01 -21.19 12.41
CA ALA A 554 -29.79 -19.98 11.62
C ALA A 554 -29.52 -20.30 10.14
N PHE A 555 -28.83 -21.40 9.86
CA PHE A 555 -28.58 -21.91 8.51
C PHE A 555 -29.90 -22.30 7.84
N ARG A 556 -30.73 -23.12 8.50
CA ARG A 556 -32.07 -23.48 7.98
C ARG A 556 -32.94 -22.26 7.72
N ARG A 557 -32.99 -21.30 8.66
CA ARG A 557 -33.79 -20.10 8.48
C ARG A 557 -33.33 -19.21 7.32
N LYS A 558 -32.02 -19.17 7.03
CA LYS A 558 -31.44 -18.30 6.00
C LYS A 558 -31.47 -18.93 4.60
N PHE A 559 -31.25 -20.23 4.50
CA PHE A 559 -31.04 -20.92 3.23
C PHE A 559 -32.16 -21.89 2.85
N LYS A 560 -32.98 -22.38 3.79
CA LYS A 560 -34.12 -23.24 3.43
C LYS A 560 -35.27 -22.38 2.94
N PHE A 561 -35.64 -22.56 1.67
CA PHE A 561 -36.80 -21.89 1.09
C PHE A 561 -38.09 -22.68 1.41
N GLU A 562 -38.99 -22.08 2.19
CA GLU A 562 -40.25 -22.71 2.58
C GLU A 562 -41.39 -22.29 1.66
N THR A 563 -41.85 -23.20 0.78
CA THR A 563 -42.94 -22.96 -0.18
C THR A 563 -44.34 -22.99 0.45
N THR A 564 -44.47 -23.46 1.69
CA THR A 564 -45.76 -23.61 2.39
C THR A 564 -46.31 -22.29 2.95
N ASN A 565 -45.47 -21.26 3.11
CA ASN A 565 -45.86 -19.98 3.68
C ASN A 565 -46.29 -18.97 2.60
N GLU A 566 -47.52 -19.11 2.12
CA GLU A 566 -48.09 -18.28 1.06
C GLU A 566 -47.98 -16.77 1.35
N ARG A 567 -48.15 -16.35 2.61
CA ARG A 567 -48.07 -14.94 3.01
C ARG A 567 -46.66 -14.36 2.83
N GLN A 568 -45.63 -15.18 3.04
CA GLN A 568 -44.24 -14.77 2.84
C GLN A 568 -43.88 -14.75 1.35
N LEU A 569 -44.35 -15.73 0.58
CA LEU A 569 -44.13 -15.79 -0.87
C LEU A 569 -44.75 -14.60 -1.60
N ARG A 570 -46.02 -14.25 -1.28
CA ARG A 570 -46.70 -13.07 -1.85
C ARG A 570 -46.07 -11.73 -1.48
N ARG A 571 -45.19 -11.68 -0.46
CA ARG A 571 -44.43 -10.46 -0.11
C ARG A 571 -43.20 -10.26 -0.99
N VAL A 572 -42.65 -11.34 -1.53
CA VAL A 572 -41.37 -11.34 -2.25
C VAL A 572 -41.60 -11.50 -3.76
N PHE A 573 -42.56 -12.33 -4.16
CA PHE A 573 -42.83 -12.69 -5.55
C PHE A 573 -44.19 -12.17 -6.03
N GLN A 574 -44.30 -12.03 -7.35
CA GLN A 574 -45.57 -11.74 -8.03
C GLN A 574 -46.53 -12.93 -7.94
N GLU A 575 -47.84 -12.66 -8.02
CA GLU A 575 -48.88 -13.67 -7.77
C GLU A 575 -48.81 -14.88 -8.71
N ASP A 576 -48.45 -14.69 -9.98
CA ASP A 576 -48.31 -15.77 -10.96
C ASP A 576 -47.21 -16.76 -10.56
N ILE A 577 -46.06 -16.25 -10.13
CA ILE A 577 -44.93 -17.06 -9.65
C ILE A 577 -45.30 -17.83 -8.38
N VAL A 578 -46.09 -17.22 -7.49
CA VAL A 578 -46.55 -17.89 -6.27
C VAL A 578 -47.46 -19.07 -6.60
N ARG A 579 -48.36 -18.93 -7.59
CA ARG A 579 -49.22 -20.03 -8.05
C ARG A 579 -48.40 -21.16 -8.65
N ASP A 580 -47.39 -20.85 -9.44
CA ASP A 580 -46.51 -21.85 -10.04
C ASP A 580 -45.66 -22.59 -8.99
N LEU A 581 -45.09 -21.85 -8.02
CA LEU A 581 -44.30 -22.41 -6.91
C LEU A 581 -45.12 -23.34 -6.01
N MET A 582 -46.39 -23.03 -5.78
CA MET A 582 -47.27 -23.85 -4.95
C MET A 582 -47.95 -24.99 -5.73
N GLY A 583 -48.17 -24.80 -7.04
CA GLY A 583 -48.87 -25.75 -7.89
C GLY A 583 -47.98 -26.83 -8.50
N SER A 584 -46.69 -26.57 -8.69
CA SER A 584 -45.75 -27.52 -9.31
C SER A 584 -44.96 -28.32 -8.28
N GLY A 585 -45.26 -29.62 -8.17
CA GLY A 585 -44.48 -30.54 -7.35
C GLY A 585 -43.04 -30.74 -7.83
N GLU A 586 -42.75 -30.46 -9.10
CA GLU A 586 -41.40 -30.53 -9.67
C GLU A 586 -40.47 -29.46 -9.09
N ILE A 587 -40.97 -28.23 -8.97
CA ILE A 587 -40.21 -27.10 -8.41
C ILE A 587 -39.91 -27.34 -6.92
N ILE A 588 -40.88 -27.87 -6.17
CA ILE A 588 -40.69 -28.24 -4.76
C ILE A 588 -39.59 -29.31 -4.65
N GLY A 589 -39.60 -30.32 -5.53
CA GLY A 589 -38.56 -31.34 -5.57
C GLY A 589 -37.18 -30.82 -5.97
N GLU A 590 -37.07 -29.76 -6.76
CA GLU A 590 -35.79 -29.08 -7.04
C GLU A 590 -35.26 -28.28 -5.86
N LEU A 591 -36.12 -27.52 -5.19
CA LEU A 591 -35.76 -26.74 -4.00
C LEU A 591 -35.30 -27.63 -2.84
N GLU A 592 -35.92 -28.82 -2.69
CA GLU A 592 -35.46 -29.81 -1.71
C GLU A 592 -34.07 -30.37 -2.07
N ARG A 593 -33.82 -30.67 -3.35
CA ARG A 593 -32.50 -31.11 -3.84
C ARG A 593 -31.40 -30.04 -3.63
N GLU A 594 -31.74 -28.77 -3.84
CA GLU A 594 -30.83 -27.64 -3.56
C GLU A 594 -30.48 -27.60 -2.07
N TRP A 595 -31.48 -27.69 -1.19
CA TRP A 595 -31.29 -27.71 0.26
C TRP A 595 -30.43 -28.88 0.75
N GLU A 596 -30.62 -30.07 0.19
CA GLU A 596 -29.78 -31.25 0.47
C GLU A 596 -28.33 -31.01 0.05
N THR A 597 -28.12 -30.39 -1.12
CA THR A 597 -26.79 -30.04 -1.61
C THR A 597 -26.11 -29.04 -0.69
N LEU A 598 -26.77 -27.93 -0.33
CA LEU A 598 -26.23 -26.95 0.62
C LEU A 598 -25.91 -27.57 1.99
N SER A 599 -26.72 -28.53 2.45
CA SER A 599 -26.50 -29.23 3.71
C SER A 599 -25.27 -30.13 3.67
N ARG A 600 -25.06 -30.86 2.56
CA ARG A 600 -23.87 -31.67 2.31
C ARG A 600 -22.62 -30.79 2.20
N ASP A 601 -22.66 -29.74 1.39
CA ASP A 601 -21.54 -28.82 1.18
C ASP A 601 -21.11 -28.17 2.50
N ARG A 602 -22.07 -27.80 3.35
CA ARG A 602 -21.78 -27.26 4.69
C ARG A 602 -21.06 -28.27 5.59
N GLN A 603 -21.38 -29.56 5.49
CA GLN A 603 -20.68 -30.60 6.25
C GLN A 603 -19.25 -30.79 5.72
N GLU A 604 -19.08 -30.86 4.40
CA GLU A 604 -17.77 -30.97 3.76
C GLU A 604 -16.88 -29.77 4.08
N LEU A 605 -17.40 -28.55 3.98
CA LEU A 605 -16.68 -27.33 4.33
C LEU A 605 -16.23 -27.30 5.79
N ARG A 606 -17.00 -27.87 6.72
CA ARG A 606 -16.59 -27.98 8.13
C ARG A 606 -15.53 -29.04 8.37
N GLN A 607 -15.46 -30.06 7.51
CA GLN A 607 -14.37 -31.04 7.54
C GLN A 607 -13.07 -30.42 6.99
N ILE A 608 -13.18 -29.61 5.92
CA ILE A 608 -12.05 -28.89 5.32
C ILE A 608 -11.54 -27.78 6.26
N PHE A 609 -12.45 -27.02 6.88
CA PHE A 609 -12.14 -25.91 7.79
C PHE A 609 -12.55 -26.22 9.23
N PRO A 610 -11.81 -27.08 9.97
CA PRO A 610 -12.21 -27.55 11.29
C PRO A 610 -12.23 -26.43 12.36
N THR A 611 -11.48 -25.36 12.16
CA THR A 611 -11.45 -24.19 13.07
C THR A 611 -12.64 -23.25 12.87
N GLY A 612 -13.46 -23.45 11.84
CA GLY A 612 -14.59 -22.58 11.50
C GLY A 612 -14.19 -21.24 10.89
N GLU A 613 -12.98 -21.15 10.33
CA GLU A 613 -12.54 -19.97 9.58
C GLU A 613 -13.41 -19.79 8.34
N SER A 614 -14.11 -18.65 8.24
CA SER A 614 -15.01 -18.35 7.12
C SER A 614 -14.33 -17.56 6.01
N ARG A 615 -13.18 -16.93 6.31
CA ARG A 615 -12.48 -16.06 5.39
C ARG A 615 -11.56 -16.91 4.51
N VAL A 616 -11.85 -16.94 3.22
CA VAL A 616 -11.14 -17.75 2.22
C VAL A 616 -10.67 -16.86 1.09
N VAL A 617 -9.77 -17.36 0.25
CA VAL A 617 -9.30 -16.67 -0.95
C VAL A 617 -9.94 -17.36 -2.15
N LEU A 618 -10.73 -16.62 -2.93
CA LEU A 618 -11.48 -17.14 -4.08
C LEU A 618 -11.46 -16.14 -5.23
N PRO A 619 -11.53 -16.60 -6.49
CA PRO A 619 -11.68 -15.72 -7.64
C PRO A 619 -13.07 -15.09 -7.63
N CYS A 620 -13.24 -13.97 -8.34
CA CYS A 620 -14.52 -13.30 -8.59
C CYS A 620 -15.34 -13.05 -7.31
N ASN A 621 -15.23 -11.86 -6.76
CA ASN A 621 -15.99 -11.48 -5.57
C ASN A 621 -17.50 -11.41 -5.88
N LEU A 622 -18.26 -12.37 -5.35
CA LEU A 622 -19.70 -12.50 -5.63
C LEU A 622 -20.57 -11.50 -4.88
N GLU A 623 -20.08 -10.90 -3.79
CA GLU A 623 -20.84 -9.90 -3.02
C GLU A 623 -20.85 -8.53 -3.68
N ARG A 624 -19.89 -8.28 -4.56
CA ARG A 624 -19.70 -7.03 -5.29
C ARG A 624 -20.28 -7.18 -6.69
#